data_AF-A0A256ZUP5-F1
#
_entry.id   AF-A0A256ZUP5-F1
#
_cell.length_a   1.000
_cell.length_b   1.000
_cell.length_c   1.000
_cell.angle_alpha   90.00
_cell.angle_beta   90.00
_cell.angle_gamma   90.00
#
_symmetry.space_group_name_H-M   'P 1'
#
loop_
_entity.id
_entity.type
_entity.pdbx_description
1 polymer ?
#
loop_
_entity_poly.entity_id
_entity_poly.type
_entity_poly.pdbx_seq_one_letter_code
_entity_poly.pdbx_strand_id
1 'polypeptide(L)'
;MAYIINEKIKAGLRLLQAETHKIYRTREPKESFVMAKEECAKLERAFEENSKSRIKGHLAELLLRFVSLCNSVGVRVEDIIEDRVNAHIKEYHKDGKPYHDAVRPITFPEAKVRFKKETEPAQSSEYDEPYV
;
A
#
# COMPACT_ATOMS: atom_id res chain seq x y z
N MET A 1 -19.50 16.54 7.60
CA MET A 1 -20.06 15.21 7.40
C MET A 1 -18.90 14.22 7.45
N ALA A 2 -18.91 13.28 8.39
CA ALA A 2 -17.95 12.18 8.44
C ALA A 2 -18.52 11.05 7.57
N TYR A 3 -17.69 10.46 6.72
CA TYR A 3 -18.00 9.22 6.02
C TYR A 3 -17.98 8.07 7.01
N ILE A 4 -19.02 7.24 6.96
CA ILE A 4 -19.17 6.06 7.79
C ILE A 4 -19.20 4.87 6.85
N ILE A 5 -18.30 3.90 7.05
CA ILE A 5 -18.30 2.67 6.24
C ILE A 5 -19.60 1.92 6.52
N ASN A 6 -20.21 1.38 5.46
CA ASN A 6 -21.43 0.58 5.56
C ASN A 6 -21.24 -0.60 6.54
N GLU A 7 -22.24 -0.86 7.41
CA GLU A 7 -22.14 -1.92 8.43
C GLU A 7 -21.90 -3.33 7.86
N LYS A 8 -22.39 -3.65 6.67
CA LYS A 8 -22.10 -4.94 6.01
C LYS A 8 -20.61 -5.08 5.67
N ILE A 9 -19.98 -3.98 5.26
CA ILE A 9 -18.53 -3.94 4.97
C ILE A 9 -17.74 -4.07 6.27
N LYS A 10 -18.14 -3.35 7.33
CA LYS A 10 -17.50 -3.48 8.66
C LYS A 10 -17.58 -4.92 9.18
N ALA A 11 -18.75 -5.56 9.08
CA ALA A 11 -18.91 -6.96 9.46
C ALA A 11 -17.97 -7.89 8.65
N GLY A 12 -17.84 -7.67 7.35
CA GLY A 12 -16.91 -8.42 6.49
C GLY A 12 -15.44 -8.22 6.89
N LEU A 13 -15.03 -6.99 7.21
CA LEU A 13 -13.66 -6.69 7.67
C LEU A 13 -13.36 -7.32 9.04
N ARG A 14 -14.30 -7.27 9.98
CA ARG A 14 -14.18 -7.93 11.29
C ARG A 14 -14.02 -9.44 11.14
N LEU A 15 -14.81 -10.06 10.26
CA LEU A 15 -14.71 -11.49 9.98
C LEU A 15 -13.34 -11.83 9.37
N LEU A 16 -12.89 -11.07 8.37
CA LEU A 16 -11.57 -11.24 7.77
C LEU A 16 -10.45 -11.12 8.82
N GLN A 17 -10.54 -10.13 9.71
CA GLN A 17 -9.57 -9.91 10.77
C GLN A 17 -9.52 -11.08 11.77
N ALA A 18 -10.68 -11.62 12.14
CA ALA A 18 -10.80 -12.79 13.00
C ALA A 18 -10.23 -14.06 12.34
N GLU A 19 -10.55 -14.32 11.06
CA GLU A 19 -9.99 -15.48 10.34
C GLU A 19 -8.48 -15.37 10.16
N THR A 20 -7.98 -14.17 9.87
CA THR A 20 -6.53 -13.91 9.75
C THR A 20 -5.81 -14.18 11.07
N HIS A 21 -6.41 -13.78 12.20
CA HIS A 21 -5.86 -14.07 13.52
C HIS A 21 -5.73 -15.57 13.77
N LYS A 22 -6.68 -16.40 13.31
CA LYS A 22 -6.59 -17.87 13.42
C LYS A 22 -5.45 -18.45 12.58
N ILE A 23 -5.24 -17.92 11.38
CA ILE A 23 -4.23 -18.41 10.42
C ILE A 23 -2.82 -18.09 10.92
N TYR A 24 -2.54 -16.82 11.25
CA TYR A 24 -1.18 -16.38 11.55
C TYR A 24 -0.83 -16.41 13.03
N ARG A 25 -1.85 -16.51 13.90
CA ARG A 25 -1.79 -16.25 15.35
C ARG A 25 -1.28 -14.84 15.65
N THR A 26 -1.56 -14.33 16.85
CA THR A 26 -0.94 -13.06 17.25
C THR A 26 0.55 -13.29 17.45
N ARG A 27 1.34 -12.53 16.68
CA ARG A 27 2.78 -12.39 16.83
C ARG A 27 3.10 -11.03 17.44
N GLU A 28 4.32 -10.85 17.90
CA GLU A 28 4.82 -9.53 18.28
C GLU A 28 4.71 -8.55 17.10
N PRO A 29 4.28 -7.29 17.31
CA PRO A 29 4.10 -6.30 16.25
C PRO A 29 5.30 -6.17 15.30
N LYS A 30 6.51 -6.22 15.86
CA LYS A 30 7.75 -6.13 15.08
C LYS A 30 7.92 -7.29 14.12
N GLU A 31 7.58 -8.51 14.54
CA GLU A 31 7.66 -9.70 13.67
C GLU A 31 6.63 -9.63 12.56
N SER A 32 5.38 -9.28 12.90
CA SER A 32 4.30 -9.07 11.92
C SER A 32 4.69 -8.02 10.88
N PHE A 33 5.34 -6.93 11.29
CA PHE A 33 5.84 -5.89 10.39
C PHE A 33 6.95 -6.40 9.46
N VAL A 34 7.92 -7.16 9.99
CA VAL A 34 8.99 -7.77 9.18
C VAL A 34 8.39 -8.68 8.11
N MET A 35 7.39 -9.50 8.45
CA MET A 35 6.73 -10.39 7.47
C MET A 35 5.99 -9.63 6.38
N ALA A 36 5.31 -8.53 6.73
CA ALA A 36 4.69 -7.67 5.72
C ALA A 36 5.74 -7.06 4.78
N LYS A 37 6.89 -6.61 5.31
CA LYS A 37 8.00 -6.08 4.52
C LYS A 37 8.61 -7.13 3.58
N GLU A 38 8.83 -8.34 4.06
CA GLU A 38 9.31 -9.45 3.23
C GLU A 38 8.34 -9.77 2.10
N GLU A 39 7.03 -9.70 2.36
CA GLU A 39 6.02 -9.94 1.34
C GLU A 39 6.00 -8.83 0.27
N CYS A 40 6.25 -7.58 0.64
CA CYS A 40 6.47 -6.50 -0.33
C CYS A 40 7.64 -6.80 -1.27
N ALA A 41 8.76 -7.33 -0.77
CA ALA A 41 9.91 -7.69 -1.60
C ALA A 41 9.59 -8.85 -2.57
N LYS A 42 8.77 -9.82 -2.14
CA LYS A 42 8.30 -10.89 -3.04
C LYS A 42 7.34 -10.37 -4.10
N LEU A 43 6.47 -9.44 -3.73
CA LEU A 43 5.58 -8.77 -4.67
C LEU A 43 6.40 -8.03 -5.74
N GLU A 44 7.40 -7.26 -5.34
CA GLU A 44 8.32 -6.56 -6.26
C GLU A 44 8.97 -7.52 -7.27
N ARG A 45 9.53 -8.64 -6.81
CA ARG A 45 10.06 -9.67 -7.72
C ARG A 45 9.01 -10.22 -8.68
N ALA A 46 7.77 -10.41 -8.22
CA ALA A 46 6.70 -10.87 -9.10
C ALA A 46 6.30 -9.84 -10.17
N PHE A 47 6.42 -8.53 -9.86
CA PHE A 47 6.31 -7.45 -10.84
C PHE A 47 7.45 -7.52 -11.87
N GLU A 48 8.69 -7.73 -11.41
CA GLU A 48 9.87 -7.82 -12.28
C GLU A 48 9.75 -8.99 -13.28
N GLU A 49 9.26 -10.13 -12.81
CA GLU A 49 9.00 -11.34 -13.59
C GLU A 49 7.73 -11.24 -14.48
N ASN A 50 6.94 -10.18 -14.35
CA ASN A 50 5.66 -9.99 -15.04
C ASN A 50 4.66 -11.15 -14.85
N SER A 51 4.69 -11.81 -13.70
CA SER A 51 3.87 -12.99 -13.42
C SER A 51 2.57 -12.62 -12.72
N LYS A 52 1.49 -12.44 -13.50
CA LYS A 52 0.16 -12.02 -12.99
C LYS A 52 -0.38 -12.91 -11.87
N SER A 53 -0.16 -14.22 -11.95
CA SER A 53 -0.59 -15.16 -10.91
C SER A 53 0.15 -14.94 -9.60
N ARG A 54 1.48 -14.76 -9.66
CA ARG A 54 2.32 -14.46 -8.49
C ARG A 54 1.98 -13.10 -7.89
N ILE A 55 1.81 -12.09 -8.72
CA ILE A 55 1.38 -10.75 -8.29
C ILE A 55 0.07 -10.85 -7.49
N LYS A 56 -0.94 -11.54 -8.04
CA LYS A 56 -2.22 -11.72 -7.35
C LYS A 56 -2.05 -12.45 -6.02
N GLY A 57 -1.23 -13.50 -5.98
CA GLY A 57 -0.94 -14.23 -4.75
C GLY A 57 -0.29 -13.36 -3.68
N HIS A 58 0.76 -12.62 -4.04
CA HIS A 58 1.49 -11.75 -3.12
C HIS A 58 0.66 -10.54 -2.67
N LEU A 59 -0.23 -9.99 -3.51
CA LEU A 59 -1.18 -8.95 -3.09
C LEU A 59 -2.16 -9.48 -2.03
N ALA A 60 -2.68 -10.70 -2.21
CA ALA A 60 -3.56 -11.32 -1.24
C ALA A 60 -2.83 -11.61 0.08
N GLU A 61 -1.62 -12.17 0.02
CA GLU A 61 -0.79 -12.42 1.21
C GLU A 61 -0.47 -11.11 1.93
N LEU A 62 -0.10 -10.05 1.19
CA LEU A 62 0.22 -8.75 1.78
C LEU A 62 -0.99 -8.14 2.51
N LEU A 63 -2.20 -8.26 1.94
CA LEU A 63 -3.44 -7.87 2.64
C LEU A 63 -3.60 -8.62 3.97
N LEU A 64 -3.39 -9.93 3.97
CA LEU A 64 -3.47 -10.73 5.19
C LEU A 64 -2.37 -10.38 6.20
N ARG A 65 -1.14 -10.06 5.74
CA ARG A 65 -0.06 -9.59 6.62
C ARG A 65 -0.38 -8.27 7.28
N PHE A 66 -0.99 -7.32 6.56
CA PHE A 66 -1.45 -6.06 7.14
C PHE A 66 -2.56 -6.28 8.18
N VAL A 67 -3.53 -7.15 7.89
CA VAL A 67 -4.58 -7.50 8.85
C VAL A 67 -3.98 -8.19 10.09
N SER A 68 -2.99 -9.08 9.91
CA SER A 68 -2.25 -9.69 11.01
C SER A 68 -1.49 -8.66 11.85
N LEU A 69 -0.90 -7.65 11.23
CA LEU A 69 -0.25 -6.55 11.95
C LEU A 69 -1.26 -5.74 12.76
N CYS A 70 -2.46 -5.49 12.23
CA CYS A 70 -3.54 -4.84 12.96
C CYS A 70 -3.91 -5.64 14.22
N ASN A 71 -3.99 -6.97 14.10
CA ASN A 71 -4.20 -7.87 15.24
C ASN A 71 -3.08 -7.78 16.28
N SER A 72 -1.81 -7.75 15.85
CA SER A 72 -0.66 -7.61 16.75
C SER A 72 -0.64 -6.29 17.50
N VAL A 73 -1.04 -5.19 16.86
CA VAL A 73 -1.05 -3.84 17.47
C VAL A 73 -2.32 -3.58 18.28
N GLY A 74 -3.36 -4.41 18.14
CA GLY A 74 -4.62 -4.26 18.86
C GLY A 74 -5.56 -3.22 18.24
N VAL A 75 -5.51 -3.05 16.93
CA VAL A 75 -6.33 -2.08 16.18
C VAL A 75 -7.30 -2.79 15.24
N ARG A 76 -8.48 -2.20 15.04
CA ARG A 76 -9.50 -2.76 14.14
C ARG A 76 -9.28 -2.25 12.72
N VAL A 77 -9.35 -3.15 11.74
CA VAL A 77 -9.12 -2.81 10.33
C VAL A 77 -10.18 -1.81 9.83
N GLU A 78 -11.44 -1.97 10.23
CA GLU A 78 -12.50 -1.06 9.80
C GLU A 78 -12.29 0.38 10.28
N ASP A 79 -11.71 0.57 11.47
CA ASP A 79 -11.45 1.90 12.02
C ASP A 79 -10.33 2.60 11.24
N ILE A 80 -9.24 1.88 10.95
CA ILE A 80 -8.11 2.41 10.18
C ILE A 80 -8.57 2.87 8.79
N ILE A 81 -9.41 2.08 8.13
CA ILE A 81 -9.93 2.42 6.80
C ILE A 81 -10.87 3.62 6.90
N GLU A 82 -11.77 3.64 7.89
CA GLU A 82 -12.72 4.74 8.07
C GLU A 82 -11.99 6.07 8.35
N ASP A 83 -10.99 6.04 9.24
CA ASP A 83 -10.15 7.20 9.56
C ASP A 83 -9.40 7.69 8.33
N ARG A 84 -8.81 6.79 7.54
CA ARG A 84 -8.07 7.17 6.33
C ARG A 84 -8.98 7.75 5.26
N VAL A 85 -10.17 7.18 5.05
CA VAL A 85 -11.15 7.70 4.08
C VAL A 85 -11.67 9.06 4.53
N ASN A 86 -11.95 9.25 5.82
CA ASN A 86 -12.37 10.54 6.36
C ASN A 86 -11.29 11.61 6.23
N ALA A 87 -10.03 11.28 6.51
CA ALA A 87 -8.90 12.17 6.31
C ALA A 87 -8.77 12.58 4.83
N HIS A 88 -8.90 11.61 3.92
CA HIS A 88 -8.88 11.86 2.48
C HIS A 88 -10.03 12.77 2.04
N ILE A 89 -11.27 12.48 2.43
CA ILE A 89 -12.43 13.33 2.11
C ILE A 89 -12.22 14.75 2.64
N LYS A 90 -11.70 14.93 3.86
CA LYS A 90 -11.42 16.25 4.41
C LYS A 90 -10.41 17.00 3.54
N GLU A 91 -9.29 16.36 3.20
CA GLU A 91 -8.21 16.97 2.43
C GLU A 91 -8.65 17.43 1.03
N TYR A 92 -9.47 16.64 0.32
CA TYR A 92 -9.84 16.94 -1.08
C TYR A 92 -11.21 17.61 -1.25
N HIS A 93 -12.19 17.40 -0.34
CA HIS A 93 -13.51 18.03 -0.44
C HIS A 93 -13.63 19.33 0.34
N LYS A 94 -12.96 19.46 1.49
CA LYS A 94 -13.12 20.65 2.36
C LYS A 94 -12.01 21.67 2.15
N ASP A 95 -10.77 21.21 1.99
CA ASP A 95 -9.62 22.10 1.85
C ASP A 95 -9.35 22.48 0.38
N GLY A 96 -10.24 22.05 -0.54
CA GLY A 96 -10.24 22.46 -1.95
C GLY A 96 -9.05 21.97 -2.77
N LYS A 97 -8.23 21.05 -2.24
CA LYS A 97 -7.16 20.44 -3.03
C LYS A 97 -7.79 19.60 -4.13
N PRO A 98 -7.37 19.75 -5.40
CA PRO A 98 -7.86 18.87 -6.45
C PRO A 98 -7.59 17.43 -6.03
N TYR A 99 -8.62 16.56 -6.14
CA TYR A 99 -8.37 15.12 -6.26
C TYR A 99 -7.22 15.01 -7.23
N HIS A 100 -6.05 14.52 -6.78
CA HIS A 100 -4.83 14.43 -7.59
C HIS A 100 -5.25 14.24 -9.03
N ASP A 101 -4.88 15.14 -9.95
CA ASP A 101 -5.18 15.02 -11.39
C ASP A 101 -5.18 13.55 -11.69
N ALA A 102 -6.35 12.94 -11.91
CA ALA A 102 -6.50 11.50 -11.73
C ALA A 102 -5.62 10.84 -12.79
N VAL A 103 -4.35 10.62 -12.44
CA VAL A 103 -3.37 10.06 -13.34
C VAL A 103 -3.91 8.67 -13.51
N ARG A 104 -4.44 8.42 -14.71
CA ARG A 104 -4.86 7.11 -15.19
C ARG A 104 -4.04 6.06 -14.46
N PRO A 105 -4.66 5.03 -13.85
CA PRO A 105 -3.93 3.97 -13.18
C PRO A 105 -2.76 3.57 -14.06
N ILE A 106 -1.54 3.88 -13.60
CA ILE A 106 -0.34 3.61 -14.39
C ILE A 106 -0.32 2.11 -14.58
N THR A 107 -0.34 1.70 -15.84
CA THR A 107 -0.22 0.31 -16.20
C THR A 107 1.12 -0.21 -15.65
N PHE A 108 1.20 -1.51 -15.35
CA PHE A 108 2.44 -2.15 -14.89
C PHE A 108 3.71 -1.72 -15.65
N PRO A 109 3.67 -1.62 -17.00
CA PRO A 109 4.80 -1.10 -17.78
C PRO A 109 5.18 0.34 -17.43
N GLU A 110 4.20 1.23 -17.20
CA GLU A 110 4.42 2.64 -16.86
C GLU A 110 4.99 2.81 -15.44
N ALA A 111 4.57 1.97 -14.48
CA ALA A 111 5.12 1.97 -13.13
C ALA A 111 6.61 1.60 -13.11
N LYS A 112 7.04 0.65 -13.95
CA LYS A 112 8.45 0.21 -14.08
C LYS A 112 9.37 1.33 -14.59
N VAL A 113 8.87 2.16 -15.52
CA VAL A 113 9.63 3.30 -16.07
C VAL A 113 9.80 4.40 -15.02
N ARG A 114 8.77 4.66 -14.22
CA ARG A 114 8.80 5.69 -13.19
C ARG A 114 9.75 5.35 -12.05
N PHE A 115 9.74 4.09 -11.59
CA PHE A 115 10.65 3.63 -10.53
C PHE A 115 12.12 3.80 -10.94
N LYS A 116 12.49 3.44 -12.18
CA LYS A 116 13.86 3.63 -12.68
C LYS A 116 14.30 5.09 -12.65
N LYS A 117 13.43 6.03 -13.05
CA LYS A 117 13.72 7.47 -13.04
C LYS A 117 13.90 8.05 -11.64
N GLU A 118 13.23 7.49 -10.64
CA GLU A 118 13.32 7.96 -9.24
C GLU A 118 14.52 7.34 -8.50
N THR A 119 15.03 6.20 -8.96
CA THR A 119 16.21 5.51 -8.38
C THR A 119 17.54 5.82 -9.07
N GLU A 120 17.52 6.39 -10.28
CA GLU A 120 18.74 6.87 -10.93
C GLU A 120 19.15 8.22 -10.31
N PRO A 121 20.39 8.38 -9.82
CA PRO A 121 20.85 9.68 -9.35
C PRO A 121 20.74 10.65 -10.53
N ALA A 122 20.18 11.84 -10.27
CA ALA A 122 20.20 12.93 -11.25
C ALA A 122 21.64 13.08 -11.73
N GLN A 123 21.91 12.79 -12.99
CA GLN A 123 23.20 13.10 -13.59
C GLN A 123 23.37 14.61 -13.48
N SER A 124 24.18 15.05 -12.52
CA SER A 124 24.66 16.42 -12.43
C SER A 124 25.51 16.66 -13.67
N SER A 125 24.97 17.38 -14.64
CA SER A 125 25.76 17.94 -15.73
C SER A 125 26.54 19.14 -15.18
N GLU A 126 27.55 18.88 -14.37
CA GLU A 126 28.69 19.80 -14.22
C GLU A 126 29.75 19.36 -15.22
N TYR A 127 30.39 20.34 -15.86
CA TYR A 127 31.36 20.29 -16.95
C TYR A 127 30.81 20.50 -18.37
N ASP A 128 30.58 21.77 -18.69
CA ASP A 128 30.97 22.35 -19.97
C ASP A 128 31.80 23.62 -19.68
N GLU A 129 33.08 23.46 -19.31
CA GLU A 129 34.04 24.55 -19.47
C GLU A 129 34.71 24.39 -20.84
N PRO A 130 34.64 25.41 -21.73
CA PRO A 130 35.34 25.38 -23.00
C PRO A 130 36.82 25.67 -22.78
N TYR A 131 37.69 24.77 -23.23
CA TYR A 131 39.13 25.01 -23.32
C TYR A 131 39.40 26.19 -24.27
N VAL A 132 39.90 27.32 -23.74
CA VAL A 132 40.64 28.35 -24.48
C VAL A 132 41.87 28.75 -23.66
#